data_AF-A0A534YD12-F1
#
_entry.id   AF-A0A534YD12-F1
#
_cell.length_a   1.000
_cell.length_b   1.000
_cell.length_c   1.000
_cell.angle_alpha   90.00
_cell.angle_beta   90.00
_cell.angle_gamma   90.00
#
_symmetry.space_group_name_H-M   'P 1'
#
loop_
_entity.id
_entity.type
_entity.pdbx_description
1 polymer ?
#
loop_
_entity_poly.entity_id
_entity_poly.type
_entity_poly.pdbx_seq_one_letter_code
_entity_poly.pdbx_strand_id
1 'polypeptide(L)'
;MKYLLVLAAAVAACATAATVLGTSAGGDEILFPHARHKQANVDCITCHEPVWDAKTLAGDFLPNEAKCLECHKAKKAAGECAMCHSDVRHAGPWPKRPPRLNFDHAAHLDRVKEDCSVCHKQLAEPRKPVMITAGHAACLTCHNHSKQYDDAQCTTCHLDLASYPLVPVTEVSHQGDFLRRHGNVARASGKSCAACHEQNFCLDCHAEKTVMVPVETRLVDRPDRRFIHRQDFLGRHSIDARSDPALCQRCHAVSSCETCHQHERISAGASARNPHPPGWVLPGSPQFHGTEARRNISSCAACHDQGEQSNCVSCHKVGGIGGDPHPAGFRTRHDINEARNDGRCVACHF
;
A
#
# COMPACT_ATOMS: atom_id res chain seq x y z
N MET A 1 -13.89 -36.94 -57.64
CA MET A 1 -12.65 -36.39 -58.21
C MET A 1 -11.93 -35.63 -57.09
N LYS A 2 -10.67 -35.98 -56.81
CA LYS A 2 -9.74 -35.42 -55.79
C LYS A 2 -9.94 -35.86 -54.32
N TYR A 3 -9.16 -36.87 -53.97
CA TYR A 3 -8.51 -37.07 -52.67
C TYR A 3 -7.80 -35.79 -52.20
N LEU A 4 -7.65 -35.57 -50.89
CA LEU A 4 -6.38 -35.16 -50.27
C LEU A 4 -6.48 -35.16 -48.73
N LEU A 5 -5.60 -35.95 -48.09
CA LEU A 5 -4.71 -35.63 -46.95
C LEU A 5 -5.33 -34.88 -45.74
N VAL A 6 -5.16 -35.31 -44.49
CA VAL A 6 -3.88 -35.43 -43.76
C VAL A 6 -4.06 -36.31 -42.50
N LEU A 7 -3.10 -37.20 -42.31
CA LEU A 7 -2.80 -38.00 -41.14
C LEU A 7 -1.99 -37.19 -40.11
N ALA A 8 -2.05 -37.63 -38.84
CA ALA A 8 -1.06 -37.42 -37.77
C ALA A 8 -1.25 -36.23 -36.81
N ALA A 9 -1.61 -36.53 -35.56
CA ALA A 9 -0.71 -36.42 -34.40
C ALA A 9 -1.54 -36.40 -33.10
N ALA A 10 -1.82 -37.58 -32.54
CA ALA A 10 -2.45 -37.74 -31.22
C ALA A 10 -1.49 -38.49 -30.29
N VAL A 11 -0.35 -37.88 -29.94
CA VAL A 11 0.51 -38.31 -28.83
C VAL A 11 1.20 -37.07 -28.26
N ALA A 12 0.72 -36.57 -27.12
CA ALA A 12 1.48 -35.83 -26.08
C ALA A 12 0.52 -35.05 -25.17
N ALA A 13 -0.27 -35.76 -24.37
CA ALA A 13 -1.07 -35.15 -23.31
C ALA A 13 -0.78 -35.89 -21.99
N CYS A 14 0.45 -35.80 -21.50
CA CYS A 14 0.81 -36.28 -20.16
C CYS A 14 2.16 -35.72 -19.67
N ALA A 15 2.32 -34.39 -19.59
CA ALA A 15 3.53 -33.80 -18.97
C ALA A 15 3.39 -32.33 -18.50
N THR A 16 2.19 -31.84 -18.14
CA THR A 16 2.02 -30.44 -17.70
C THR A 16 1.30 -30.31 -16.35
N ALA A 17 1.61 -31.21 -15.41
CA ALA A 17 1.10 -31.14 -14.04
C ALA A 17 2.22 -31.12 -12.98
N ALA A 18 3.34 -30.44 -13.26
CA ALA A 18 4.46 -30.28 -12.32
C ALA A 18 5.06 -28.87 -12.37
N THR A 19 4.25 -27.83 -12.16
CA THR A 19 4.77 -26.45 -11.99
C THR A 19 4.03 -25.61 -10.94
N VAL A 20 3.29 -26.22 -10.01
CA VAL A 20 2.52 -25.47 -8.97
C VAL A 20 2.99 -25.73 -7.53
N LEU A 21 4.07 -26.48 -7.32
CA LEU A 21 4.74 -26.51 -6.02
C LEU A 21 6.23 -26.19 -6.24
N GLY A 22 6.59 -24.95 -5.93
CA GLY A 22 7.98 -24.51 -5.89
C GLY A 22 8.73 -25.27 -4.80
N THR A 23 9.25 -26.45 -5.14
CA THR A 23 10.40 -27.01 -4.45
C THR A 23 11.63 -26.33 -5.03
N SER A 24 12.14 -25.32 -4.35
CA SER A 24 13.53 -24.90 -4.53
C SER A 24 14.40 -26.15 -4.35
N ALA A 25 15.03 -26.61 -5.42
CA ALA A 25 16.09 -27.60 -5.31
C ALA A 25 17.14 -27.03 -4.35
N GLY A 26 17.38 -27.72 -3.22
CA GLY A 26 18.29 -27.27 -2.18
C GLY A 26 19.69 -27.12 -2.74
N GLY A 27 20.18 -25.88 -2.82
CA GLY A 27 21.59 -25.58 -3.02
C GLY A 27 22.31 -25.49 -1.68
N ASP A 28 23.62 -25.68 -1.70
CA ASP A 28 24.48 -25.45 -0.54
C ASP A 28 24.34 -24.03 0.01
N GLU A 29 24.50 -23.91 1.32
CA GLU A 29 24.47 -22.65 2.06
C GLU A 29 25.69 -22.64 2.97
N ILE A 30 26.50 -21.59 2.89
CA ILE A 30 27.61 -21.41 3.81
C ILE A 30 27.07 -21.01 5.19
N LEU A 31 27.29 -21.86 6.17
CA LEU A 31 26.87 -21.74 7.55
C LEU A 31 27.82 -20.80 8.31
N PHE A 32 27.48 -19.53 8.39
CA PHE A 32 28.24 -18.53 9.16
C PHE A 32 27.39 -17.89 10.27
N PRO A 33 27.51 -18.33 11.53
CA PRO A 33 26.83 -17.71 12.66
C PRO A 33 27.56 -16.46 13.16
N HIS A 34 27.08 -15.26 12.80
CA HIS A 34 27.66 -13.99 13.24
C HIS A 34 27.69 -13.87 14.77
N ALA A 35 26.64 -14.33 15.46
CA ALA A 35 26.56 -14.29 16.91
C ALA A 35 27.72 -15.03 17.60
N ARG A 36 28.15 -16.17 17.06
CA ARG A 36 29.27 -16.93 17.63
C ARG A 36 30.62 -16.25 17.40
N HIS A 37 30.84 -15.68 16.21
CA HIS A 37 32.06 -14.95 15.90
C HIS A 37 32.16 -13.66 16.71
N LYS A 38 31.03 -12.96 16.90
CA LYS A 38 30.95 -11.80 17.79
C LYS A 38 31.25 -12.17 19.25
N GLN A 39 30.72 -13.29 19.74
CA GLN A 39 31.02 -13.80 21.09
C GLN A 39 32.50 -14.17 21.27
N ALA A 40 33.18 -14.56 20.18
CA ALA A 40 34.61 -14.80 20.15
C ALA A 40 35.44 -13.51 20.00
N ASN A 41 34.83 -12.32 20.10
CA ASN A 41 35.46 -11.01 19.93
C ASN A 41 36.18 -10.84 18.58
N VAL A 42 35.59 -11.37 17.50
CA VAL A 42 36.05 -11.08 16.14
C VAL A 42 35.41 -9.78 15.65
N ASP A 43 36.24 -8.81 15.26
CA ASP A 43 35.77 -7.52 14.76
C ASP A 43 35.15 -7.63 13.36
N CYS A 44 34.18 -6.76 13.06
CA CYS A 44 33.43 -6.80 11.79
C CYS A 44 34.35 -6.63 10.58
N ILE A 45 35.30 -5.69 10.68
CA ILE A 45 36.23 -5.38 9.60
C ILE A 45 37.20 -6.53 9.33
N THR A 46 37.44 -7.44 10.29
CA THR A 46 38.30 -8.59 10.06
C THR A 46 37.81 -9.43 8.88
N CYS A 47 36.50 -9.56 8.67
CA CYS A 47 35.96 -10.31 7.52
C CYS A 47 35.52 -9.41 6.37
N HIS A 48 35.18 -8.15 6.66
CA HIS A 48 34.62 -7.20 5.70
C HIS A 48 35.58 -6.07 5.32
N GLU A 49 36.90 -6.29 5.34
CA GLU A 49 37.93 -5.28 5.02
C GLU A 49 37.62 -4.47 3.74
N PRO A 50 37.17 -5.07 2.61
CA PRO A 50 36.95 -4.33 1.37
C PRO A 50 35.79 -3.33 1.43
N VAL A 51 34.94 -3.36 2.47
CA VAL A 51 33.84 -2.39 2.63
C VAL A 51 34.35 -0.99 2.95
N TRP A 52 35.60 -0.86 3.43
CA TRP A 52 36.18 0.43 3.81
C TRP A 52 36.23 1.41 2.65
N ASP A 53 36.65 0.91 1.48
CA ASP A 53 36.81 1.70 0.26
C ASP A 53 35.63 1.50 -0.71
N ALA A 54 34.56 0.84 -0.27
CA ALA A 54 33.44 0.45 -1.11
C ALA A 54 32.53 1.65 -1.45
N LYS A 55 32.77 2.24 -2.63
CA LYS A 55 31.96 3.33 -3.16
C LYS A 55 30.60 2.90 -3.74
N THR A 56 30.45 1.59 -3.99
CA THR A 56 29.21 1.00 -4.50
C THR A 56 28.99 -0.35 -3.86
N LEU A 57 27.78 -0.89 -4.01
CA LEU A 57 27.47 -2.26 -3.60
C LEU A 57 27.81 -3.32 -4.68
N ALA A 58 28.39 -2.93 -5.81
CA ALA A 58 28.62 -3.79 -6.97
C ALA A 58 29.87 -4.70 -6.88
N GLY A 59 30.37 -4.98 -5.68
CA GLY A 59 31.62 -5.71 -5.43
C GLY A 59 31.45 -7.00 -4.64
N ASP A 60 32.51 -7.81 -4.61
CA ASP A 60 32.60 -9.02 -3.79
C ASP A 60 33.09 -8.62 -2.38
N PHE A 61 32.15 -8.26 -1.50
CA PHE A 61 32.42 -7.80 -0.12
C PHE A 61 32.29 -8.89 0.96
N LEU A 62 31.99 -10.12 0.53
CA LEU A 62 31.92 -11.26 1.42
C LEU A 62 33.30 -11.94 1.52
N PRO A 63 33.69 -12.43 2.70
CA PRO A 63 34.95 -13.12 2.87
C PRO A 63 35.00 -14.37 1.99
N ASN A 64 36.13 -14.57 1.33
CA ASN A 64 36.41 -15.81 0.59
C ASN A 64 36.90 -16.91 1.54
N GLU A 65 37.06 -18.12 1.01
CA GLU A 65 37.51 -19.28 1.80
C GLU A 65 38.87 -19.04 2.48
N ALA A 66 39.80 -18.36 1.81
CA ALA A 66 41.13 -18.10 2.37
C ALA A 66 41.03 -17.33 3.70
N LYS A 67 40.11 -16.37 3.80
CA LYS A 67 39.88 -15.60 5.03
C LYS A 67 39.35 -16.46 6.17
N CYS A 68 38.45 -17.40 5.89
CA CYS A 68 37.97 -18.36 6.89
C CYS A 68 39.10 -19.26 7.42
N LEU A 69 40.03 -19.64 6.54
CA LEU A 69 41.12 -20.55 6.84
C LEU A 69 42.27 -19.91 7.63
N GLU A 70 42.30 -18.59 7.78
CA GLU A 70 43.22 -17.92 8.72
C GLU A 70 43.03 -18.47 10.15
N CYS A 71 41.79 -18.81 10.53
CA CYS A 71 41.46 -19.39 11.84
C CYS A 71 41.04 -20.87 11.76
N HIS A 72 40.33 -21.30 10.70
CA HIS A 72 39.72 -22.64 10.61
C HIS A 72 40.54 -23.66 9.80
N LYS A 73 41.85 -23.42 9.58
CA LYS A 73 42.74 -24.33 8.82
C LYS A 73 42.68 -25.79 9.30
N ALA A 74 42.67 -26.00 10.61
CA ALA A 74 42.62 -27.33 11.21
C ALA A 74 41.33 -28.09 10.86
N LYS A 75 40.20 -27.39 10.75
CA LYS A 75 38.89 -27.97 10.41
C LYS A 75 38.85 -28.46 8.97
N LYS A 76 39.42 -27.68 8.05
CA LYS A 76 39.58 -28.11 6.65
C LYS A 76 40.52 -29.31 6.52
N ALA A 77 41.64 -29.31 7.25
CA ALA A 77 42.58 -30.44 7.26
C ALA A 77 41.96 -31.74 7.81
N ALA A 78 41.04 -31.63 8.76
CA ALA A 78 40.28 -32.74 9.31
C ALA A 78 39.11 -33.21 8.43
N GLY A 79 38.83 -32.54 7.30
CA GLY A 79 37.72 -32.87 6.41
C GLY A 79 36.33 -32.52 6.98
N GLU A 80 36.26 -31.62 7.97
CA GLU A 80 35.01 -31.19 8.60
C GLU A 80 34.23 -30.18 7.71
N CYS A 81 34.02 -30.50 6.43
CA CYS A 81 33.41 -29.59 5.45
C CYS A 81 31.99 -29.16 5.84
N ALA A 82 31.24 -30.03 6.53
CA ALA A 82 29.88 -29.77 7.00
C ALA A 82 29.81 -28.70 8.10
N MET A 83 30.95 -28.27 8.66
CA MET A 83 31.01 -27.10 9.56
C MET A 83 30.72 -25.80 8.81
N CYS A 84 31.10 -25.73 7.53
CA CYS A 84 30.95 -24.54 6.70
C CYS A 84 29.81 -24.70 5.69
N HIS A 85 29.58 -25.90 5.15
CA HIS A 85 28.64 -26.12 4.05
C HIS A 85 27.43 -26.92 4.53
N SER A 86 26.23 -26.43 4.22
CA SER A 86 24.97 -27.14 4.53
C SER A 86 24.73 -28.33 3.60
N ASP A 87 25.27 -28.30 2.38
CA ASP A 87 25.34 -29.43 1.45
C ASP A 87 26.76 -29.56 0.89
N VAL A 88 27.55 -30.42 1.53
CA VAL A 88 28.94 -30.69 1.13
C VAL A 88 29.06 -31.24 -0.30
N ARG A 89 28.04 -31.92 -0.82
CA ARG A 89 28.10 -32.52 -2.18
C ARG A 89 27.99 -31.47 -3.29
N HIS A 90 27.36 -30.34 -2.99
CA HIS A 90 27.19 -29.22 -3.92
C HIS A 90 27.81 -27.94 -3.36
N ALA A 91 28.89 -28.08 -2.59
CA ALA A 91 29.56 -26.97 -1.92
C ALA A 91 29.95 -25.87 -2.92
N GLY A 92 29.50 -24.65 -2.66
CA GLY A 92 29.66 -23.52 -3.57
C GLY A 92 30.08 -22.23 -2.84
N PRO A 93 30.53 -21.22 -3.60
CA PRO A 93 30.77 -19.89 -3.03
C PRO A 93 29.44 -19.23 -2.64
N TRP A 94 29.55 -18.09 -1.95
CA TRP A 94 28.38 -17.24 -1.69
C TRP A 94 27.61 -16.92 -2.99
N PRO A 95 26.27 -16.98 -2.98
CA PRO A 95 25.49 -16.62 -4.15
C PRO A 95 25.68 -15.15 -4.47
N LYS A 96 26.06 -14.85 -5.71
CA LYS A 96 26.19 -13.45 -6.16
C LYS A 96 24.81 -12.80 -6.18
N ARG A 97 24.68 -11.67 -5.48
CA ARG A 97 23.46 -10.87 -5.46
C ARG A 97 23.75 -9.55 -6.14
N PRO A 98 22.96 -9.14 -7.15
CA PRO A 98 23.14 -7.85 -7.78
C PRO A 98 22.86 -6.74 -6.76
N PRO A 99 23.60 -5.62 -6.83
CA PRO A 99 23.34 -4.47 -5.98
C PRO A 99 21.96 -3.90 -6.30
N ARG A 100 21.17 -3.63 -5.26
CA ARG A 100 19.81 -3.08 -5.40
C ARG A 100 19.70 -1.62 -4.96
N LEU A 101 20.76 -1.09 -4.35
CA LEU A 101 20.84 0.27 -3.84
C LEU A 101 22.13 0.94 -4.32
N ASN A 102 22.02 2.23 -4.61
CA ASN A 102 23.14 3.13 -4.78
C ASN A 102 23.59 3.58 -3.37
N PHE A 103 24.61 2.91 -2.84
CA PHE A 103 25.15 3.18 -1.51
C PHE A 103 26.67 3.11 -1.52
N ASP A 104 27.28 4.10 -0.88
CA ASP A 104 28.72 4.30 -0.77
C ASP A 104 29.12 4.15 0.71
N HIS A 105 29.72 3.01 1.09
CA HIS A 105 30.15 2.78 2.47
C HIS A 105 31.28 3.75 2.85
N ALA A 106 32.25 3.96 1.96
CA ALA A 106 33.40 4.85 2.19
C ALA A 106 32.95 6.26 2.58
N ALA A 107 31.93 6.80 1.90
CA ALA A 107 31.36 8.10 2.22
C ALA A 107 30.62 8.14 3.57
N HIS A 108 30.09 7.01 4.06
CA HIS A 108 29.33 6.95 5.30
C HIS A 108 30.18 6.63 6.54
N LEU A 109 31.31 5.95 6.39
CA LEU A 109 32.15 5.50 7.51
C LEU A 109 32.58 6.65 8.43
N ASP A 110 33.08 7.75 7.86
CA ASP A 110 33.46 8.95 8.63
C ASP A 110 32.27 9.56 9.39
N ARG A 111 31.08 9.53 8.78
CA ARG A 111 29.85 10.14 9.34
C ARG A 111 29.29 9.33 10.49
N VAL A 112 29.40 8.01 10.42
CA VAL A 112 28.97 7.10 11.49
C VAL A 112 30.08 6.76 12.47
N LYS A 113 31.26 7.37 12.33
CA LYS A 113 32.46 7.10 13.16
C LYS A 113 32.77 5.60 13.23
N GLU A 114 32.69 4.94 12.07
CA GLU A 114 33.01 3.52 11.91
C GLU A 114 32.07 2.56 12.67
N ASP A 115 31.00 3.08 13.31
CA ASP A 115 30.00 2.27 13.99
C ASP A 115 29.01 1.66 12.99
N CYS A 116 29.30 0.42 12.58
CA CYS A 116 28.45 -0.34 11.67
C CYS A 116 27.03 -0.58 12.23
N SER A 117 26.87 -0.58 13.57
CA SER A 117 25.60 -0.87 14.25
C SER A 117 24.58 0.26 14.10
N VAL A 118 24.98 1.43 13.63
CA VAL A 118 24.06 2.52 13.26
C VAL A 118 23.08 2.03 12.19
N CYS A 119 23.58 1.30 11.19
CA CYS A 119 22.76 0.76 10.09
C CYS A 119 22.44 -0.73 10.26
N HIS A 120 23.43 -1.55 10.63
CA HIS A 120 23.29 -3.02 10.76
C HIS A 120 22.72 -3.40 12.13
N LYS A 121 21.42 -3.12 12.35
CA LYS A 121 20.74 -3.40 13.63
C LYS A 121 20.56 -4.90 13.91
N GLN A 122 20.56 -5.72 12.86
CA GLN A 122 20.51 -7.17 12.96
C GLN A 122 21.57 -7.77 12.03
N LEU A 123 22.22 -8.84 12.49
CA LEU A 123 23.20 -9.60 11.70
C LEU A 123 22.55 -10.89 11.19
N ALA A 124 22.93 -11.31 10.00
CA ALA A 124 22.38 -12.52 9.39
C ALA A 124 22.85 -13.76 10.15
N GLU A 125 21.98 -14.76 10.29
CA GLU A 125 22.33 -16.05 10.85
C GLU A 125 22.06 -17.15 9.80
N PRO A 126 22.70 -18.32 9.91
CA PRO A 126 22.45 -19.44 9.00
C PRO A 126 20.95 -19.75 8.94
N ARG A 127 20.40 -19.88 7.73
CA ARG A 127 18.97 -20.10 7.45
C ARG A 127 18.03 -18.99 7.95
N LYS A 128 18.58 -17.86 8.38
CA LYS A 128 17.85 -16.69 8.89
C LYS A 128 18.42 -15.41 8.28
N PRO A 129 18.15 -15.16 6.98
CA PRO A 129 18.51 -13.89 6.37
C PRO A 129 17.74 -12.77 7.08
N VAL A 130 18.43 -11.71 7.46
CA VAL A 130 17.82 -10.51 8.03
C VAL A 130 17.80 -9.40 6.99
N MET A 131 16.73 -8.60 7.02
CA MET A 131 16.76 -7.31 6.34
C MET A 131 17.73 -6.42 7.11
N ILE A 132 18.80 -6.00 6.42
CA ILE A 132 19.94 -5.31 7.03
C ILE A 132 19.51 -3.99 7.70
N THR A 133 18.44 -3.35 7.22
CA THR A 133 17.96 -2.05 7.70
C THR A 133 16.45 -2.05 7.95
N ALA A 134 15.99 -1.08 8.75
CA ALA A 134 14.56 -0.78 8.96
C ALA A 134 13.89 -0.11 7.73
N GLY A 135 14.21 -0.57 6.52
CA GLY A 135 13.72 0.02 5.27
C GLY A 135 14.19 1.47 5.07
N HIS A 136 13.34 2.30 4.45
CA HIS A 136 13.64 3.73 4.20
C HIS A 136 13.92 4.52 5.48
N ALA A 137 13.32 4.12 6.62
CA ALA A 137 13.53 4.80 7.90
C ALA A 137 15.01 4.85 8.31
N ALA A 138 15.80 3.84 7.97
CA ALA A 138 17.23 3.83 8.27
C ALA A 138 17.99 4.97 7.57
N CYS A 139 17.67 5.25 6.31
CA CYS A 139 18.27 6.36 5.57
C CYS A 139 17.68 7.71 6.01
N LEU A 140 16.35 7.76 6.18
CA LEU A 140 15.61 8.98 6.49
C LEU A 140 15.82 9.50 7.91
N THR A 141 16.41 8.68 8.79
CA THR A 141 16.81 9.14 10.14
C THR A 141 17.86 10.25 10.06
N CYS A 142 18.77 10.20 9.07
CA CYS A 142 19.84 11.18 8.89
C CYS A 142 19.67 12.03 7.62
N HIS A 143 19.06 11.47 6.57
CA HIS A 143 18.87 12.16 5.30
C HIS A 143 17.44 12.72 5.17
N ASN A 144 17.31 14.03 4.96
CA ASN A 144 16.03 14.63 4.61
C ASN A 144 15.80 14.57 3.09
N HIS A 145 15.28 13.44 2.62
CA HIS A 145 14.89 13.23 1.21
C HIS A 145 13.36 13.26 1.02
N SER A 146 12.63 13.92 1.91
CA SER A 146 11.16 14.03 1.86
C SER A 146 10.67 14.50 0.49
N LYS A 147 11.34 15.49 -0.11
CA LYS A 147 11.01 16.00 -1.45
C LYS A 147 11.19 14.94 -2.54
N GLN A 148 12.33 14.26 -2.58
CA GLN A 148 12.59 13.19 -3.57
C GLN A 148 11.62 12.01 -3.37
N TYR A 149 11.25 11.73 -2.12
CA TYR A 149 10.25 10.72 -1.78
C TYR A 149 8.86 11.13 -2.28
N ASP A 150 8.44 12.37 -2.02
CA ASP A 150 7.15 12.94 -2.48
C ASP A 150 7.05 13.09 -3.99
N ASP A 151 8.18 13.36 -4.65
CA ASP A 151 8.29 13.49 -6.10
C ASP A 151 8.58 12.13 -6.78
N ALA A 152 8.49 11.00 -6.06
CA ALA A 152 8.73 9.65 -6.58
C ALA A 152 10.08 9.45 -7.29
N GLN A 153 11.13 10.15 -6.84
CA GLN A 153 12.49 10.10 -7.36
C GLN A 153 13.31 8.97 -6.69
N CYS A 154 12.78 7.75 -6.76
CA CYS A 154 13.30 6.59 -6.05
C CYS A 154 14.67 6.11 -6.57
N THR A 155 15.00 6.40 -7.83
CA THR A 155 16.26 5.99 -8.48
C THR A 155 17.50 6.68 -7.92
N THR A 156 17.32 7.69 -7.08
CA THR A 156 18.42 8.30 -6.30
C THR A 156 19.09 7.27 -5.40
N CYS A 157 18.28 6.38 -4.81
CA CYS A 157 18.74 5.36 -3.88
C CYS A 157 18.61 3.94 -4.44
N HIS A 158 17.61 3.67 -5.28
CA HIS A 158 17.36 2.32 -5.82
C HIS A 158 17.96 2.17 -7.22
N LEU A 159 18.72 1.08 -7.45
CA LEU A 159 19.24 0.73 -8.78
C LEU A 159 18.24 -0.08 -9.60
N ASP A 160 17.40 -0.87 -8.92
CA ASP A 160 16.35 -1.69 -9.52
C ASP A 160 15.14 -1.74 -8.58
N LEU A 161 14.06 -1.07 -8.96
CA LEU A 161 12.81 -1.08 -8.20
C LEU A 161 12.00 -2.37 -8.40
N ALA A 162 12.12 -3.04 -9.55
CA ALA A 162 11.33 -4.22 -9.89
C ALA A 162 11.70 -5.44 -9.04
N SER A 163 12.93 -5.44 -8.50
CA SER A 163 13.41 -6.46 -7.57
C SER A 163 12.76 -6.42 -6.18
N TYR A 164 12.06 -5.35 -5.80
CA TYR A 164 11.43 -5.21 -4.49
C TYR A 164 9.99 -5.73 -4.53
N PRO A 165 9.50 -6.38 -3.44
CA PRO A 165 8.10 -6.75 -3.34
C PRO A 165 7.22 -5.51 -3.52
N LEU A 166 6.13 -5.63 -4.28
CA LEU A 166 5.14 -4.56 -4.42
C LEU A 166 4.63 -4.20 -3.02
N VAL A 167 5.09 -3.06 -2.49
CA VAL A 167 4.54 -2.50 -1.27
C VAL A 167 3.18 -1.87 -1.59
N PRO A 168 2.23 -1.86 -0.65
CA PRO A 168 0.97 -1.17 -0.83
C PRO A 168 1.20 0.28 -1.30
N VAL A 169 0.40 0.74 -2.25
CA VAL A 169 0.46 2.09 -2.86
C VAL A 169 0.44 3.21 -1.80
N THR A 170 -0.01 2.90 -0.58
CA THR A 170 0.01 3.78 0.60
C THR A 170 1.40 4.15 1.09
N GLU A 171 2.45 3.39 0.75
CA GLU A 171 3.84 3.69 1.16
C GLU A 171 4.55 4.62 0.18
N VAL A 172 4.13 4.69 -1.09
CA VAL A 172 4.59 5.72 -2.03
C VAL A 172 3.63 6.90 -1.93
N SER A 173 4.14 8.10 -1.61
CA SER A 173 3.32 9.29 -1.40
C SER A 173 2.60 9.73 -2.68
N HIS A 174 1.43 9.13 -2.94
CA HIS A 174 0.43 9.60 -3.89
C HIS A 174 -0.50 10.66 -3.27
N GLN A 175 -0.14 11.13 -2.07
CA GLN A 175 -0.89 12.10 -1.26
C GLN A 175 -0.86 13.49 -1.91
N GLY A 176 -1.80 14.36 -1.50
CA GLY A 176 -2.00 15.67 -2.14
C GLY A 176 -2.62 15.56 -3.54
N ASP A 177 -2.77 16.69 -4.22
CA ASP A 177 -3.35 16.78 -5.58
C ASP A 177 -2.41 16.19 -6.65
N PHE A 178 -2.07 14.90 -6.51
CA PHE A 178 -1.11 14.19 -7.34
C PHE A 178 -1.52 14.22 -8.81
N LEU A 179 -2.82 14.23 -9.17
CA LEU A 179 -3.21 14.44 -10.57
C LEU A 179 -2.68 15.74 -11.14
N ARG A 180 -2.75 16.81 -10.38
CA ARG A 180 -2.34 18.10 -10.93
C ARG A 180 -0.83 18.22 -11.02
N ARG A 181 -0.08 17.52 -10.16
CA ARG A 181 1.39 17.57 -10.14
C ARG A 181 2.10 16.39 -10.85
N HIS A 182 1.43 15.28 -11.13
CA HIS A 182 2.06 14.08 -11.69
C HIS A 182 2.65 14.33 -13.08
N GLY A 183 2.08 15.24 -13.88
CA GLY A 183 2.65 15.58 -15.18
C GLY A 183 4.07 16.15 -15.08
N ASN A 184 4.36 16.95 -14.05
CA ASN A 184 5.71 17.47 -13.82
C ASN A 184 6.66 16.38 -13.30
N VAL A 185 6.15 15.52 -12.41
CA VAL A 185 6.90 14.40 -11.84
C VAL A 185 7.20 13.33 -12.90
N ALA A 186 6.23 12.96 -13.73
CA ALA A 186 6.36 11.99 -14.81
C ALA A 186 7.34 12.45 -15.89
N ARG A 187 7.39 13.75 -16.20
CA ARG A 187 8.43 14.30 -17.09
C ARG A 187 9.83 14.19 -16.48
N ALA A 188 9.96 14.41 -15.18
CA ALA A 188 11.25 14.35 -14.50
C ALA A 188 11.70 12.91 -14.16
N SER A 189 10.77 11.97 -13.98
CA SER A 189 11.03 10.66 -13.37
C SER A 189 10.18 9.52 -13.92
N GLY A 190 9.73 9.61 -15.18
CA GLY A 190 8.84 8.61 -15.81
C GLY A 190 9.38 7.17 -15.81
N LYS A 191 10.72 6.99 -15.84
CA LYS A 191 11.36 5.67 -15.72
C LYS A 191 11.11 5.01 -14.35
N SER A 192 11.02 5.80 -13.28
CA SER A 192 10.71 5.30 -11.93
C SER A 192 9.27 4.77 -11.86
N CYS A 193 8.34 5.43 -12.54
CA CYS A 193 6.95 5.00 -12.64
C CYS A 193 6.85 3.66 -13.39
N ALA A 194 7.60 3.53 -14.50
CA ALA A 194 7.64 2.33 -15.33
C ALA A 194 8.19 1.08 -14.63
N ALA A 195 8.81 1.24 -13.45
CA ALA A 195 9.29 0.12 -12.67
C ALA A 195 8.16 -0.64 -11.95
N CYS A 196 7.02 0.02 -11.69
CA CYS A 196 5.85 -0.60 -11.05
C CYS A 196 4.60 -0.55 -11.95
N HIS A 197 4.53 0.40 -12.87
CA HIS A 197 3.39 0.61 -13.76
C HIS A 197 3.75 0.29 -15.21
N GLU A 198 2.91 -0.48 -15.88
CA GLU A 198 3.05 -0.76 -17.31
C GLU A 198 2.68 0.47 -18.17
N GLN A 199 3.11 0.50 -19.43
CA GLN A 199 2.82 1.64 -20.32
C GLN A 199 1.30 1.83 -20.54
N ASN A 200 0.50 0.76 -20.45
CA ASN A 200 -0.96 0.81 -20.52
C ASN A 200 -1.59 1.65 -19.40
N PHE A 201 -0.98 1.70 -18.21
CA PHE A 201 -1.42 2.52 -17.09
C PHE A 201 -1.37 4.02 -17.45
N CYS A 202 -0.32 4.45 -18.15
CA CYS A 202 -0.21 5.82 -18.66
C CYS A 202 -1.25 6.08 -19.76
N LEU A 203 -1.48 5.09 -20.62
CA LEU A 203 -2.44 5.17 -21.73
C LEU A 203 -3.89 5.19 -21.24
N ASP A 204 -4.19 4.63 -20.07
CA ASP A 204 -5.53 4.70 -19.48
C ASP A 204 -6.02 6.13 -19.24
N CYS A 205 -5.09 7.11 -19.21
CA CYS A 205 -5.39 8.53 -19.06
C CYS A 205 -4.91 9.38 -20.24
N HIS A 206 -3.74 9.10 -20.80
CA HIS A 206 -3.10 9.91 -21.84
C HIS A 206 -3.39 9.43 -23.27
N ALA A 207 -4.18 8.38 -23.46
CA ALA A 207 -4.58 7.93 -24.79
C ALA A 207 -5.71 8.81 -25.37
N GLU A 208 -5.35 10.05 -25.67
CA GLU A 208 -6.22 11.13 -26.17
C GLU A 208 -6.96 10.77 -27.49
N LYS A 209 -6.56 9.69 -28.18
CA LYS A 209 -7.15 9.25 -29.46
C LYS A 209 -7.85 7.89 -29.44
N THR A 210 -7.66 7.04 -28.43
CA THR A 210 -8.25 5.68 -28.39
C THR A 210 -9.20 5.45 -27.22
N VAL A 211 -9.21 6.33 -26.22
CA VAL A 211 -10.16 6.25 -25.10
C VAL A 211 -11.16 7.40 -25.29
N MET A 212 -12.41 7.06 -25.62
CA MET A 212 -13.49 8.04 -25.86
C MET A 212 -13.92 8.79 -24.60
N VAL A 213 -13.27 8.55 -23.47
CA VAL A 213 -13.68 9.00 -22.15
C VAL A 213 -12.46 9.41 -21.32
N PRO A 214 -12.35 10.66 -20.86
CA PRO A 214 -11.23 11.14 -20.04
C PRO A 214 -11.03 10.29 -18.76
N VAL A 215 -9.80 10.20 -18.22
CA VAL A 215 -9.52 9.40 -16.99
C VAL A 215 -10.39 9.82 -15.82
N GLU A 216 -10.72 11.10 -15.74
CA GLU A 216 -11.61 11.72 -14.77
C GLU A 216 -13.01 11.08 -14.78
N THR A 217 -13.34 10.38 -15.87
CA THR A 217 -14.58 9.64 -16.06
C THR A 217 -14.42 8.12 -15.86
N ARG A 218 -13.20 7.59 -15.95
CA ARG A 218 -12.90 6.15 -15.83
C ARG A 218 -12.64 5.68 -14.39
N LEU A 219 -12.17 6.56 -13.50
CA LEU A 219 -11.83 6.26 -12.11
C LEU A 219 -12.77 7.00 -11.13
N VAL A 220 -14.05 6.61 -11.20
CA VAL A 220 -15.23 7.34 -10.70
C VAL A 220 -15.52 7.21 -9.20
N ASP A 221 -14.82 6.33 -8.50
CA ASP A 221 -15.05 5.89 -7.11
C ASP A 221 -13.93 6.31 -6.14
N ARG A 222 -12.93 7.03 -6.67
CA ARG A 222 -11.78 7.53 -5.92
C ARG A 222 -12.14 8.80 -5.13
N PRO A 223 -12.11 8.78 -3.79
CA PRO A 223 -12.55 9.91 -2.95
C PRO A 223 -11.65 11.15 -3.03
N ASP A 224 -10.48 11.05 -3.67
CA ASP A 224 -9.49 12.12 -3.77
C ASP A 224 -9.73 13.12 -4.91
N ARG A 225 -10.70 12.93 -5.83
CA ARG A 225 -10.81 13.74 -7.07
C ARG A 225 -12.24 14.16 -7.44
N ARG A 226 -12.39 15.32 -8.11
CA ARG A 226 -13.66 15.99 -8.39
C ARG A 226 -14.26 15.57 -9.76
N PHE A 227 -15.38 14.80 -9.72
CA PHE A 227 -16.43 14.55 -10.75
C PHE A 227 -16.15 13.55 -11.90
N ILE A 228 -17.06 12.64 -12.34
CA ILE A 228 -18.51 12.74 -12.69
C ILE A 228 -19.55 12.39 -11.61
N HIS A 229 -19.19 11.56 -10.64
CA HIS A 229 -19.95 11.58 -9.40
C HIS A 229 -19.51 12.85 -8.68
N ARG A 230 -20.43 13.81 -8.47
CA ARG A 230 -20.19 14.92 -7.51
C ARG A 230 -19.53 14.35 -6.24
N GLN A 231 -18.70 15.15 -5.57
CA GLN A 231 -18.05 14.73 -4.31
C GLN A 231 -19.10 14.11 -3.37
N ASP A 232 -18.74 13.05 -2.65
CA ASP A 232 -19.67 12.27 -1.81
C ASP A 232 -20.71 11.44 -2.61
N PHE A 233 -20.25 10.61 -3.55
CA PHE A 233 -21.11 9.61 -4.21
C PHE A 233 -21.85 8.75 -3.18
N LEU A 234 -21.14 8.21 -2.19
CA LEU A 234 -21.73 7.36 -1.16
C LEU A 234 -22.88 8.06 -0.43
N GLY A 235 -22.76 9.37 -0.16
CA GLY A 235 -23.81 10.12 0.53
C GLY A 235 -24.97 10.64 -0.30
N ARG A 236 -24.94 10.59 -1.63
CA ARG A 236 -26.08 11.05 -2.45
C ARG A 236 -26.47 10.18 -3.62
N HIS A 237 -25.75 9.09 -3.90
CA HIS A 237 -26.11 8.17 -4.97
C HIS A 237 -27.50 7.55 -4.75
N SER A 238 -27.96 7.46 -3.50
CA SER A 238 -29.31 7.04 -3.13
C SER A 238 -30.39 8.01 -3.65
N ILE A 239 -30.09 9.31 -3.73
CA ILE A 239 -30.99 10.36 -4.25
C ILE A 239 -30.95 10.34 -5.78
N ASP A 240 -29.75 10.32 -6.35
CA ASP A 240 -29.55 10.30 -7.80
C ASP A 240 -30.17 9.03 -8.44
N ALA A 241 -29.99 7.86 -7.81
CA ALA A 241 -30.54 6.58 -8.29
C ALA A 241 -32.06 6.45 -8.12
N ARG A 242 -32.67 7.16 -7.16
CA ARG A 242 -34.15 7.21 -7.03
C ARG A 242 -34.78 8.16 -8.04
N SER A 243 -34.08 9.24 -8.37
CA SER A 243 -34.56 10.28 -9.29
C SER A 243 -34.54 9.78 -10.74
N ASP A 244 -33.39 9.30 -11.21
CA ASP A 244 -33.25 8.75 -12.56
C ASP A 244 -32.14 7.66 -12.60
N PRO A 245 -32.48 6.39 -12.31
CA PRO A 245 -31.52 5.30 -12.35
C PRO A 245 -30.97 5.03 -13.75
N ALA A 246 -31.66 5.48 -14.81
CA ALA A 246 -31.21 5.30 -16.18
C ALA A 246 -29.97 6.17 -16.50
N LEU A 247 -29.74 7.27 -15.78
CA LEU A 247 -28.51 8.07 -15.91
C LEU A 247 -27.26 7.26 -15.58
N CYS A 248 -27.35 6.42 -14.54
CA CYS A 248 -26.26 5.54 -14.12
C CYS A 248 -26.12 4.36 -15.07
N GLN A 249 -27.24 3.79 -15.51
CA GLN A 249 -27.29 2.61 -16.38
C GLN A 249 -26.77 2.86 -17.79
N ARG A 250 -26.66 4.12 -18.21
CA ARG A 250 -25.98 4.51 -19.46
C ARG A 250 -24.51 4.11 -19.49
N CYS A 251 -23.88 4.00 -18.32
CA CYS A 251 -22.45 3.68 -18.18
C CYS A 251 -22.19 2.46 -17.28
N HIS A 252 -23.06 2.17 -16.31
CA HIS A 252 -22.89 1.09 -15.32
C HIS A 252 -23.93 -0.01 -15.50
N ALA A 253 -23.53 -1.27 -15.35
CA ALA A 253 -24.47 -2.39 -15.33
C ALA A 253 -25.22 -2.45 -13.99
N VAL A 254 -26.43 -3.02 -13.99
CA VAL A 254 -27.25 -3.21 -12.78
C VAL A 254 -26.51 -4.04 -11.71
N SER A 255 -25.67 -4.97 -12.13
CA SER A 255 -24.84 -5.79 -11.25
C SER A 255 -23.86 -4.97 -10.40
N SER A 256 -23.48 -3.75 -10.81
CA SER A 256 -22.66 -2.84 -10.02
C SER A 256 -23.40 -2.37 -8.76
N CYS A 257 -24.70 -2.13 -8.85
CA CYS A 257 -25.55 -1.80 -7.71
C CYS A 257 -25.64 -3.01 -6.76
N GLU A 258 -25.94 -4.19 -7.31
CA GLU A 258 -26.15 -5.42 -6.55
C GLU A 258 -24.89 -5.86 -5.80
N THR A 259 -23.72 -5.83 -6.46
CA THR A 259 -22.45 -6.29 -5.89
C THR A 259 -22.04 -5.44 -4.69
N CYS A 260 -22.13 -4.11 -4.80
CA CYS A 260 -21.80 -3.20 -3.72
C CYS A 260 -22.77 -3.35 -2.54
N HIS A 261 -24.08 -3.39 -2.82
CA HIS A 261 -25.10 -3.55 -1.80
C HIS A 261 -25.02 -4.92 -1.10
N GLN A 262 -24.60 -5.96 -1.80
CA GLN A 262 -24.38 -7.29 -1.23
C GLN A 262 -23.09 -7.36 -0.40
N HIS A 263 -22.00 -6.73 -0.86
CA HIS A 263 -20.74 -6.62 -0.14
C HIS A 263 -20.90 -5.86 1.18
N GLU A 264 -21.54 -4.68 1.13
CA GLU A 264 -21.80 -3.83 2.30
C GLU A 264 -22.98 -4.32 3.15
N ARG A 265 -23.72 -5.32 2.66
CA ARG A 265 -24.93 -5.88 3.30
C ARG A 265 -26.05 -4.84 3.50
N ILE A 266 -26.15 -3.89 2.58
CA ILE A 266 -27.14 -2.81 2.56
C ILE A 266 -28.13 -3.11 1.43
N SER A 267 -29.12 -3.96 1.68
CA SER A 267 -30.10 -4.32 0.65
C SER A 267 -31.14 -3.22 0.44
N ALA A 268 -31.44 -2.89 -0.83
CA ALA A 268 -32.60 -2.10 -1.20
C ALA A 268 -33.88 -2.94 -0.99
N GLY A 269 -34.46 -2.89 0.21
CA GLY A 269 -35.70 -3.60 0.50
C GLY A 269 -36.19 -3.42 1.94
N ALA A 270 -37.51 -3.49 2.13
CA ALA A 270 -38.21 -3.31 3.41
C ALA A 270 -37.87 -4.35 4.50
N SER A 271 -37.00 -5.33 4.20
CA SER A 271 -36.50 -6.34 5.14
C SER A 271 -35.04 -6.13 5.55
N ALA A 272 -34.46 -4.96 5.27
CA ALA A 272 -33.13 -4.61 5.78
C ALA A 272 -33.15 -4.58 7.31
N ARG A 273 -32.24 -5.33 7.96
CA ARG A 273 -32.00 -5.20 9.40
C ARG A 273 -31.67 -3.75 9.70
N ASN A 274 -32.25 -3.20 10.78
CA ASN A 274 -31.84 -1.90 11.29
C ASN A 274 -30.31 -1.92 11.49
N PRO A 275 -29.54 -1.13 10.72
CA PRO A 275 -28.08 -1.18 10.75
C PRO A 275 -27.51 -0.57 12.03
N HIS A 276 -28.36 0.07 12.85
CA HIS A 276 -27.96 0.73 14.07
C HIS A 276 -27.85 -0.25 15.26
N PRO A 277 -26.82 -0.09 16.12
CA PRO A 277 -26.62 -0.96 17.27
C PRO A 277 -27.73 -0.83 18.33
N PRO A 278 -27.89 -1.81 19.24
CA PRO A 278 -28.83 -1.72 20.36
C PRO A 278 -28.57 -0.47 21.22
N GLY A 279 -29.64 0.23 21.61
CA GLY A 279 -29.53 1.47 22.40
C GLY A 279 -29.28 2.74 21.58
N TRP A 280 -29.22 2.67 20.23
CA TRP A 280 -28.99 3.82 19.35
C TRP A 280 -29.92 5.01 19.60
N VAL A 281 -31.20 4.76 19.87
CA VAL A 281 -32.21 5.81 20.12
C VAL A 281 -32.36 6.20 21.59
N LEU A 282 -31.62 5.56 22.50
CA LEU A 282 -31.74 5.78 23.94
C LEU A 282 -30.72 6.81 24.43
N PRO A 283 -31.14 8.00 24.92
CA PRO A 283 -30.23 8.99 25.48
C PRO A 283 -29.37 8.41 26.61
N GLY A 284 -28.05 8.63 26.54
CA GLY A 284 -27.09 8.13 27.53
C GLY A 284 -26.55 6.72 27.28
N SER A 285 -27.00 6.02 26.23
CA SER A 285 -26.35 4.77 25.82
C SER A 285 -24.96 5.05 25.22
N PRO A 286 -24.01 4.10 25.31
CA PRO A 286 -22.69 4.27 24.72
C PRO A 286 -22.70 4.38 23.19
N GLN A 287 -23.80 3.98 22.54
CA GLN A 287 -24.03 4.06 21.10
C GLN A 287 -25.13 5.07 20.77
N PHE A 288 -25.41 6.04 21.62
CA PHE A 288 -26.50 6.99 21.38
C PHE A 288 -26.24 7.84 20.13
N HIS A 289 -27.20 7.85 19.20
CA HIS A 289 -27.11 8.57 17.92
C HIS A 289 -26.87 10.07 18.10
N GLY A 290 -27.35 10.68 19.19
CA GLY A 290 -27.08 12.08 19.48
C GLY A 290 -25.59 12.36 19.74
N THR A 291 -24.82 11.39 20.24
CA THR A 291 -23.36 11.50 20.41
C THR A 291 -22.65 11.36 19.07
N GLU A 292 -23.05 10.40 18.25
CA GLU A 292 -22.44 10.17 16.93
C GLU A 292 -22.81 11.28 15.92
N ALA A 293 -24.05 11.76 15.93
CA ALA A 293 -24.50 12.87 15.09
C ALA A 293 -23.73 14.17 15.38
N ARG A 294 -23.31 14.40 16.64
CA ARG A 294 -22.44 15.53 17.01
C ARG A 294 -21.03 15.41 16.45
N ARG A 295 -20.55 14.20 16.17
CA ARG A 295 -19.24 13.97 15.55
C ARG A 295 -19.29 14.16 14.04
N ASN A 296 -20.34 13.66 13.39
CA ASN A 296 -20.51 13.78 11.95
C ASN A 296 -21.98 13.59 11.52
N ILE A 297 -22.74 14.68 11.43
CA ILE A 297 -24.14 14.62 10.99
C ILE A 297 -24.28 14.32 9.49
N SER A 298 -23.28 14.70 8.67
CA SER A 298 -23.28 14.49 7.21
C SER A 298 -23.16 13.01 6.82
N SER A 299 -22.45 12.18 7.60
CA SER A 299 -22.39 10.73 7.36
C SER A 299 -23.72 10.02 7.65
N CYS A 300 -24.62 10.66 8.38
CA CYS A 300 -25.96 10.14 8.65
C CYS A 300 -26.92 10.52 7.52
N ALA A 301 -26.87 11.78 7.08
CA ALA A 301 -27.59 12.26 5.91
C ALA A 301 -27.26 11.40 4.67
N ALA A 302 -26.02 10.92 4.53
CA ALA A 302 -25.61 10.01 3.46
C ALA A 302 -26.57 8.82 3.19
N CYS A 303 -27.17 8.27 4.25
CA CYS A 303 -28.16 7.17 4.16
C CYS A 303 -29.60 7.62 4.46
N HIS A 304 -29.78 8.75 5.15
CA HIS A 304 -31.07 9.21 5.69
C HIS A 304 -31.54 10.58 5.17
N ASP A 305 -30.94 11.09 4.10
CA ASP A 305 -31.28 12.39 3.52
C ASP A 305 -32.59 12.34 2.72
N GLN A 306 -33.69 12.67 3.39
CA GLN A 306 -35.01 12.92 2.78
C GLN A 306 -35.24 14.42 2.55
N GLY A 307 -34.17 15.20 2.32
CA GLY A 307 -34.26 16.64 2.09
C GLY A 307 -34.76 17.41 3.31
N GLU A 308 -35.54 18.47 3.09
CA GLU A 308 -36.11 19.35 4.14
C GLU A 308 -36.99 18.62 5.17
N GLN A 309 -37.39 17.38 4.89
CA GLN A 309 -37.99 16.46 5.85
C GLN A 309 -37.05 15.31 6.24
N SER A 310 -35.79 15.63 6.57
CA SER A 310 -34.86 14.63 7.10
C SER A 310 -35.50 13.89 8.30
N ASN A 311 -35.14 12.61 8.45
CA ASN A 311 -35.54 11.81 9.61
C ASN A 311 -35.24 12.55 10.94
N CYS A 312 -34.18 13.37 10.97
CA CYS A 312 -33.84 14.26 12.08
C CYS A 312 -34.97 15.25 12.40
N VAL A 313 -35.47 16.00 11.41
CA VAL A 313 -36.51 17.04 11.61
C VAL A 313 -37.82 16.45 12.09
N SER A 314 -38.19 15.26 11.60
CA SER A 314 -39.42 14.57 12.03
C SER A 314 -39.52 14.39 13.54
N CYS A 315 -38.37 14.19 14.21
CA CYS A 315 -38.27 14.00 15.66
C CYS A 315 -37.78 15.26 16.37
N HIS A 316 -36.79 15.97 15.84
CA HIS A 316 -36.08 17.07 16.50
C HIS A 316 -36.55 18.48 16.14
N LYS A 317 -37.56 18.63 15.28
CA LYS A 317 -38.23 19.94 15.10
C LYS A 317 -38.69 20.48 16.46
N VAL A 318 -38.83 21.80 16.57
CA VAL A 318 -39.36 22.43 17.79
C VAL A 318 -40.71 21.81 18.16
N GLY A 319 -40.83 21.28 19.38
CA GLY A 319 -42.02 20.57 19.87
C GLY A 319 -42.09 19.09 19.48
N GLY A 320 -41.10 18.54 18.77
CA GLY A 320 -40.99 17.13 18.42
C GLY A 320 -40.46 16.25 19.57
N ILE A 321 -40.64 14.94 19.41
CA ILE A 321 -40.30 13.92 20.45
C ILE A 321 -38.80 13.73 20.69
N GLY A 322 -37.95 14.15 19.76
CA GLY A 322 -36.49 14.01 19.83
C GLY A 322 -35.81 15.04 20.73
N GLY A 323 -36.52 16.11 21.11
CA GLY A 323 -35.97 17.18 21.94
C GLY A 323 -34.93 18.05 21.22
N ASP A 324 -34.36 19.01 21.95
CA ASP A 324 -33.43 20.02 21.42
C ASP A 324 -32.10 19.36 20.98
N PRO A 325 -31.76 19.39 19.67
CA PRO A 325 -30.54 18.76 19.17
C PRO A 325 -29.27 19.60 19.46
N HIS A 326 -29.42 20.86 19.87
CA HIS A 326 -28.28 21.75 20.05
C HIS A 326 -27.39 21.34 21.25
N PRO A 327 -26.08 21.66 21.22
CA PRO A 327 -25.21 21.49 22.38
C PRO A 327 -25.57 22.43 23.52
N ALA A 328 -25.15 22.08 24.73
CA ALA A 328 -25.26 22.96 25.88
C ALA A 328 -24.58 24.32 25.59
N GLY A 329 -25.28 25.42 25.90
CA GLY A 329 -24.80 26.77 25.64
C GLY A 329 -24.93 27.24 24.19
N PHE A 330 -25.58 26.51 23.28
CA PHE A 330 -25.75 26.97 21.90
C PHE A 330 -26.47 28.34 21.81
N ARG A 331 -27.51 28.53 22.63
CA ARG A 331 -28.31 29.77 22.67
C ARG A 331 -27.58 30.99 23.25
N THR A 332 -26.36 30.84 23.74
CA THR A 332 -25.55 31.99 24.18
C THR A 332 -24.80 32.65 23.01
N ARG A 333 -24.70 31.94 21.87
CA ARG A 333 -23.98 32.40 20.67
C ARG A 333 -24.87 32.58 19.45
N HIS A 334 -26.09 32.07 19.49
CA HIS A 334 -27.05 32.12 18.39
C HIS A 334 -28.43 32.51 18.90
N ASP A 335 -29.13 33.38 18.17
CA ASP A 335 -30.46 33.88 18.53
C ASP A 335 -31.56 33.47 17.53
N ILE A 336 -32.81 33.75 17.90
CA ILE A 336 -33.97 33.36 17.09
C ILE A 336 -34.12 34.18 15.80
N ASN A 337 -33.53 35.37 15.73
CA ASN A 337 -33.55 36.21 14.53
C ASN A 337 -32.55 35.69 13.50
N GLU A 338 -31.39 35.18 13.94
CA GLU A 338 -30.47 34.41 13.08
C GLU A 338 -31.17 33.17 12.52
N ALA A 339 -31.90 32.44 13.36
CA ALA A 339 -32.63 31.24 12.95
C ALA A 339 -33.73 31.49 11.90
N ARG A 340 -34.33 32.69 11.87
CA ARG A 340 -35.34 33.07 10.87
C ARG A 340 -34.76 33.39 9.50
N ASN A 341 -33.50 33.79 9.45
CA ASN A 341 -32.84 34.25 8.23
C ASN A 341 -31.84 33.21 7.67
N ASP A 342 -31.57 32.13 8.40
CA ASP A 342 -30.77 31.00 7.93
C ASP A 342 -31.66 29.79 7.61
N GLY A 343 -31.70 29.42 6.33
CA GLY A 343 -32.50 28.29 5.84
C GLY A 343 -32.22 26.96 6.54
N ARG A 344 -31.03 26.79 7.13
CA ARG A 344 -30.67 25.59 7.91
C ARG A 344 -31.40 25.52 9.24
N CYS A 345 -31.71 26.68 9.82
CA CYS A 345 -32.43 26.79 11.09
C CYS A 345 -33.94 26.80 10.88
N VAL A 346 -34.41 27.41 9.78
CA VAL A 346 -35.84 27.49 9.45
C VAL A 346 -36.48 26.11 9.43
N ALA A 347 -35.87 25.13 8.75
CA ALA A 347 -36.43 23.79 8.60
C ALA A 347 -36.76 23.06 9.92
N CYS A 348 -36.11 23.42 11.04
CA CYS A 348 -36.38 22.82 12.35
C CYS A 348 -37.26 23.70 13.26
N HIS A 349 -37.32 25.01 13.00
CA HIS A 349 -37.87 26.01 13.91
C HIS A 349 -39.15 26.70 13.42
N PHE A 350 -39.43 26.70 12.11
CA PHE A 350 -40.56 27.38 11.48
C PHE A 350 -41.18 26.50 10.39
#